data_AF-G2GPY2-F1
#
_entry.id   AF-G2GPY2-F1
#
_cell.length_a   1.000
_cell.length_b   1.000
_cell.length_c   1.000
_cell.angle_alpha   90.00
_cell.angle_beta   90.00
_cell.angle_gamma   90.00
#
_symmetry.space_group_name_H-M   'P 1'
#
loop_
_entity.id
_entity.type
_entity.pdbx_description
1 polymer ?
#
loop_
_entity_poly.entity_id
_entity_poly.type
_entity_poly.pdbx_seq_one_letter_code
_entity_poly.pdbx_strand_id
1 'polypeptide(L)'
;MIKEMRLMTETAVENEQAEQVVQAQSSSVSDEQLVAMLVDRARNEGLQLTGEGGLLQQLTKRVLESALEGEITDHVGYEKHDPAGKNNGNSRNGTRAKTVLTDVGPVEVRVPRDTAGSFEPQIVKKRQRRLAGVDEMVLSLSAKGLTHGEISAHLAEVYGAEVSKQTISTITDKVMDGMAEWQNRPLDRVYPVLFVDAINVKIRDGKVANRPIYVVMAVTVDGTRDILGIW
;
A
#
# COMPACT_ATOMS: atom_id res chain seq x y z
N MET A 1 -44.89 -20.60 -62.61
CA MET A 1 -44.95 -19.13 -62.83
C MET A 1 -43.96 -18.52 -61.86
N ILE A 2 -42.76 -18.11 -62.30
CA ILE A 2 -42.43 -16.76 -62.80
C ILE A 2 -42.78 -15.75 -61.69
N LYS A 3 -41.93 -14.96 -61.05
CA LYS A 3 -40.64 -14.27 -61.29
C LYS A 3 -40.22 -13.88 -59.83
N GLU A 4 -38.97 -13.77 -59.41
CA GLU A 4 -38.09 -12.68 -59.80
C GLU A 4 -36.70 -12.94 -59.21
N MET A 5 -35.71 -12.67 -60.05
CA MET A 5 -34.29 -12.67 -59.77
C MET A 5 -33.85 -11.21 -59.94
N ARG A 6 -32.92 -10.76 -59.08
CA ARG A 6 -31.96 -9.64 -59.28
C ARG A 6 -32.32 -8.28 -58.66
N LEU A 7 -31.61 -7.91 -57.57
CA LEU A 7 -30.58 -6.86 -57.47
C LEU A 7 -30.19 -6.76 -55.97
N MET A 8 -29.01 -7.21 -55.57
CA MET A 8 -27.76 -6.43 -55.46
C MET A 8 -27.86 -5.20 -54.54
N THR A 9 -27.18 -5.33 -53.40
CA THR A 9 -26.32 -4.32 -52.74
C THR A 9 -26.96 -3.03 -52.23
N GLU A 10 -27.29 -3.01 -50.93
CA GLU A 10 -27.25 -1.79 -50.10
C GLU A 10 -27.56 -2.15 -48.63
N THR A 11 -26.57 -2.61 -47.86
CA THR A 11 -26.67 -2.62 -46.38
C THR A 11 -25.31 -2.75 -45.68
N ALA A 12 -24.26 -2.17 -46.26
CA ALA A 12 -22.91 -2.21 -45.69
C ALA A 12 -22.29 -0.81 -45.46
N VAL A 13 -23.10 0.25 -45.40
CA VAL A 13 -22.59 1.64 -45.26
C VAL A 13 -22.98 2.28 -43.91
N GLU A 14 -23.92 1.72 -43.15
CA GLU A 14 -24.35 2.32 -41.88
C GLU A 14 -23.50 1.91 -40.66
N ASN A 15 -22.62 0.91 -40.78
CA ASN A 15 -21.85 0.40 -39.64
C ASN A 15 -20.43 0.94 -39.51
N GLU A 16 -19.90 1.63 -40.54
CA GLU A 16 -18.55 2.22 -40.48
C GLU A 16 -18.53 3.61 -39.82
N GLN A 17 -19.67 4.29 -39.74
CA GLN A 17 -19.79 5.60 -39.08
C GLN A 17 -19.95 5.50 -37.55
N ALA A 18 -20.31 4.34 -37.01
CA ALA A 18 -20.44 4.13 -35.56
C ALA A 18 -19.09 3.85 -34.86
N GLU A 19 -18.10 3.30 -35.58
CA GLU A 19 -16.76 3.02 -35.02
C GLU A 19 -15.84 4.24 -35.02
N GLN A 20 -16.08 5.24 -35.89
CA GLN A 20 -15.25 6.45 -35.96
C GLN A 20 -15.63 7.54 -34.93
N VAL A 21 -16.78 7.45 -34.26
CA VAL A 21 -17.25 8.48 -33.29
C VAL A 21 -16.76 8.21 -31.86
N VAL A 22 -16.32 6.98 -31.54
CA VAL A 22 -15.83 6.64 -30.18
C VAL A 22 -14.33 6.90 -30.01
N GLN A 23 -13.59 7.07 -31.11
CA GLN A 23 -12.13 7.31 -31.08
C GLN A 23 -11.71 8.79 -30.94
N ALA A 24 -12.65 9.72 -30.83
CA ALA A 24 -12.36 11.14 -30.79
C ALA A 24 -12.98 11.82 -29.56
N GLN A 25 -12.59 11.41 -28.35
CA GLN A 25 -12.65 12.27 -27.16
C GLN A 25 -11.84 11.71 -25.96
N SER A 26 -10.56 11.44 -26.16
CA SER A 26 -9.58 11.40 -25.07
C SER A 26 -8.58 12.53 -25.29
N SER A 27 -8.78 13.66 -24.61
CA SER A 27 -7.74 14.68 -24.46
C SER A 27 -6.63 14.11 -23.56
N SER A 28 -5.81 13.21 -24.09
CA SER A 28 -4.68 12.64 -23.36
C SER A 28 -3.52 13.62 -23.46
N VAL A 29 -3.46 14.57 -22.53
CA VAL A 29 -2.15 15.05 -22.08
C VAL A 29 -1.41 13.78 -21.65
N SER A 30 -0.23 13.49 -22.20
CA SER A 30 0.49 12.29 -21.77
C SER A 30 0.77 12.41 -20.28
N ASP A 31 0.68 11.31 -19.54
CA ASP A 31 0.91 11.32 -18.10
C ASP A 31 2.27 11.97 -17.77
N GLU A 32 3.27 11.81 -18.66
CA GLU A 32 4.56 12.50 -18.59
C GLU A 32 4.47 14.03 -18.68
N GLN A 33 3.63 14.58 -19.55
CA GLN A 33 3.41 16.02 -19.69
C GLN A 33 2.70 16.60 -18.47
N LEU A 34 1.74 15.87 -17.89
CA LEU A 34 1.06 16.28 -16.65
C LEU A 34 2.05 16.29 -15.47
N VAL A 35 2.86 15.24 -15.36
CA VAL A 35 3.89 15.14 -14.32
C VAL A 35 4.91 16.27 -14.46
N ALA A 36 5.41 16.55 -15.68
CA ALA A 36 6.34 17.64 -15.93
C ALA A 36 5.73 19.01 -15.53
N MET A 37 4.50 19.27 -15.93
CA MET A 37 3.79 20.51 -15.59
C MET A 37 3.57 20.66 -14.08
N LEU A 38 3.26 19.57 -13.37
CA LEU A 38 3.10 19.57 -11.92
C LEU A 38 4.43 19.82 -11.20
N VAL A 39 5.52 19.24 -11.67
CA VAL A 39 6.87 19.46 -11.11
C VAL A 39 7.32 20.91 -11.34
N ASP A 40 7.10 21.46 -12.53
CA ASP A 40 7.45 22.85 -12.84
C ASP A 40 6.62 23.84 -12.01
N ARG A 41 5.32 23.57 -11.84
CA ARG A 41 4.46 24.37 -10.96
C ARG A 41 4.93 24.30 -9.51
N ALA A 42 5.26 23.11 -9.01
CA ALA A 42 5.77 22.94 -7.65
C ALA A 42 7.08 23.70 -7.42
N ARG A 43 8.01 23.67 -8.40
CA ARG A 43 9.25 24.47 -8.36
C ARG A 43 8.97 25.97 -8.30
N ASN A 44 8.01 26.45 -9.10
CA ASN A 44 7.62 27.87 -9.11
C ASN A 44 6.95 28.31 -7.80
N GLU A 45 6.23 27.41 -7.14
CA GLU A 45 5.59 27.65 -5.84
C GLU A 45 6.56 27.41 -4.65
N GLY A 46 7.83 27.03 -4.91
CA GLY A 46 8.84 26.76 -3.89
C GLY A 46 8.60 25.48 -3.09
N LEU A 47 7.73 24.60 -3.57
CA LEU A 47 7.39 23.34 -2.91
C LEU A 47 8.52 22.32 -3.09
N GLN A 48 8.94 21.72 -1.99
CA GLN A 48 9.84 20.58 -2.03
C GLN A 48 9.11 19.35 -2.57
N LEU A 49 9.83 18.45 -3.23
CA LEU A 49 9.25 17.20 -3.75
C LEU A 49 8.77 16.30 -2.58
N THR A 50 9.63 16.16 -1.58
CA THR A 50 9.44 15.39 -0.34
C THR A 50 9.51 16.32 0.88
N GLY A 51 9.07 15.84 2.05
CA GLY A 51 9.10 16.61 3.30
C GLY A 51 7.76 17.27 3.64
N GLU A 52 7.71 17.95 4.78
CA GLU A 52 6.48 18.57 5.30
C GLU A 52 5.99 19.71 4.39
N GLY A 53 4.75 19.61 3.93
CA GLY A 53 4.13 20.48 2.94
C GLY A 53 4.47 20.15 1.49
N GLY A 54 5.30 19.14 1.21
CA GLY A 54 5.81 18.82 -0.12
C GLY A 54 4.77 18.32 -1.12
N LEU A 55 5.11 18.35 -2.42
CA LEU A 55 4.22 17.98 -3.52
C LEU A 55 3.65 16.56 -3.34
N LEU A 56 4.50 15.58 -3.02
CA LEU A 56 4.07 14.20 -2.86
C LEU A 56 3.09 14.02 -1.70
N GLN A 57 3.25 14.78 -0.61
CA GLN A 57 2.34 14.75 0.53
C GLN A 57 0.96 15.31 0.14
N GLN A 58 0.91 16.38 -0.65
CA GLN A 58 -0.33 16.96 -1.15
C GLN A 58 -1.04 16.04 -2.15
N LEU A 59 -0.29 15.39 -3.05
CA LEU A 59 -0.84 14.39 -3.97
C LEU A 59 -1.40 13.19 -3.20
N THR A 60 -0.64 12.64 -2.26
CA THR A 60 -1.06 11.53 -1.41
C THR A 60 -2.32 11.88 -0.63
N LYS A 61 -2.37 13.09 -0.04
CA LYS A 61 -3.59 13.60 0.61
C LYS A 61 -4.78 13.58 -0.33
N ARG A 62 -4.62 14.12 -1.54
CA ARG A 62 -5.73 14.25 -2.49
C ARG A 62 -6.22 12.91 -3.01
N VAL A 63 -5.31 11.97 -3.25
CA VAL A 63 -5.65 10.58 -3.62
C VAL A 63 -6.41 9.91 -2.48
N LEU A 64 -5.92 10.00 -1.24
CA LEU A 64 -6.59 9.41 -0.08
C LEU A 64 -7.99 10.02 0.17
N GLU A 65 -8.12 11.35 0.12
CA GLU A 65 -9.41 12.01 0.31
C GLU A 65 -10.39 11.68 -0.82
N SER A 66 -9.93 11.60 -2.07
CA SER A 66 -10.80 11.25 -3.21
C SER A 66 -11.28 9.80 -3.10
N ALA A 67 -10.41 8.89 -2.72
CA ALA A 67 -10.76 7.49 -2.58
C ALA A 67 -11.71 7.25 -1.38
N LEU A 68 -11.53 7.98 -0.28
CA LEU A 68 -12.47 7.98 0.85
C LEU A 68 -13.83 8.59 0.50
N GLU A 69 -13.87 9.62 -0.35
CA GLU A 69 -15.13 10.18 -0.85
C GLU A 69 -15.88 9.17 -1.74
N GLY A 70 -15.15 8.40 -2.55
CA GLY A 70 -15.70 7.27 -3.31
C GLY A 70 -16.30 6.21 -2.39
N GLU A 71 -15.57 5.77 -1.36
CA GLU A 71 -16.09 4.76 -0.40
C GLU A 71 -17.40 5.20 0.27
N ILE A 72 -17.52 6.49 0.65
CA ILE A 72 -18.77 6.96 1.27
C ILE A 72 -19.88 7.16 0.23
N THR A 73 -19.58 7.54 -1.02
CA THR A 73 -20.57 7.50 -2.11
C THR A 73 -21.13 6.08 -2.24
N ASP A 74 -20.26 5.07 -2.29
CA ASP A 74 -20.68 3.68 -2.43
C ASP A 74 -21.48 3.18 -1.22
N HIS A 75 -21.06 3.54 -0.01
CA HIS A 75 -21.75 3.16 1.23
C HIS A 75 -23.15 3.79 1.36
N VAL A 76 -23.27 5.05 0.98
CA VAL A 76 -24.50 5.84 1.15
C VAL A 76 -25.41 5.76 -0.09
N GLY A 77 -24.85 5.36 -1.24
CA GLY A 77 -25.57 5.09 -2.49
C GLY A 77 -25.91 6.32 -3.33
N TYR A 78 -25.32 7.49 -3.04
CA TYR A 78 -25.56 8.73 -3.78
C TYR A 78 -24.38 9.69 -3.64
N GLU A 79 -24.32 10.71 -4.49
CA GLU A 79 -23.24 11.70 -4.52
C GLU A 79 -23.41 12.86 -3.53
N LYS A 80 -22.34 13.61 -3.27
CA LYS A 80 -22.43 14.77 -2.38
C LYS A 80 -23.40 15.81 -2.92
N HIS A 81 -24.37 16.21 -2.10
CA HIS A 81 -25.47 17.13 -2.45
C HIS A 81 -26.52 16.58 -3.44
N ASP A 82 -26.51 15.28 -3.71
CA ASP A 82 -27.51 14.66 -4.56
C ASP A 82 -28.92 14.72 -3.91
N PRO A 83 -29.97 15.16 -4.64
CA PRO A 83 -31.36 15.09 -4.19
C PRO A 83 -31.80 13.71 -3.70
N ALA A 84 -31.22 12.62 -4.23
CA ALA A 84 -31.49 11.24 -3.82
C ALA A 84 -31.19 10.98 -2.33
N GLY A 85 -30.33 11.81 -1.72
CA GLY A 85 -29.98 11.71 -0.31
C GLY A 85 -31.02 12.27 0.67
N LYS A 86 -32.08 12.93 0.19
CA LYS A 86 -33.13 13.49 1.07
C LYS A 86 -34.03 12.37 1.60
N ASN A 87 -34.24 12.34 2.92
CA ASN A 87 -35.12 11.38 3.62
C ASN A 87 -34.72 9.89 3.50
N ASN A 88 -33.46 9.57 3.18
CA ASN A 88 -33.00 8.18 2.99
C ASN A 88 -32.52 7.48 4.30
N GLY A 89 -32.89 8.01 5.48
CA GLY A 89 -32.52 7.47 6.80
C GLY A 89 -31.06 7.65 7.21
N ASN A 90 -30.10 7.53 6.27
CA ASN A 90 -28.69 7.83 6.49
C ASN A 90 -28.21 8.97 5.58
N SER A 91 -27.32 9.81 6.10
CA SER A 91 -26.79 10.96 5.37
C SER A 91 -25.31 11.20 5.62
N ARG A 92 -24.64 11.82 4.66
CA ARG A 92 -23.29 12.37 4.86
C ARG A 92 -23.34 13.45 5.94
N ASN A 93 -22.46 13.36 6.94
CA ASN A 93 -22.40 14.27 8.09
C ASN A 93 -21.05 15.00 8.16
N GLY A 94 -20.54 15.48 7.01
CA GLY A 94 -19.26 16.18 6.94
C GLY A 94 -18.05 15.26 7.13
N THR A 95 -16.95 15.82 7.62
CA THR A 95 -15.64 15.16 7.68
C THR A 95 -14.95 15.34 9.03
N ARG A 96 -14.04 14.42 9.38
CA ARG A 96 -13.15 14.51 10.53
C ARG A 96 -11.69 14.52 10.08
N ALA A 97 -10.90 15.44 10.64
CA ALA A 97 -9.46 15.46 10.42
C ALA A 97 -8.78 14.24 11.08
N LYS A 98 -7.87 13.60 10.35
CA LYS A 98 -7.08 12.47 10.82
C LYS A 98 -5.69 12.54 10.20
N THR A 99 -4.65 12.60 11.03
CA THR A 99 -3.27 12.44 10.58
C THR A 99 -2.95 10.96 10.42
N VAL A 100 -2.50 10.58 9.22
CA VAL A 100 -2.10 9.23 8.85
C VAL A 100 -0.63 9.26 8.45
N LEU A 101 0.15 8.37 9.03
CA LEU A 101 1.55 8.21 8.68
C LEU A 101 1.68 7.41 7.39
N THR A 102 2.33 8.01 6.40
CA THR A 102 2.61 7.45 5.07
C THR A 102 4.11 7.35 4.84
N ASP A 103 4.50 6.74 3.73
CA ASP A 103 5.88 6.64 3.23
C ASP A 103 6.50 8.00 2.92
N VAL A 104 5.70 9.01 2.57
CA VAL A 104 6.13 10.39 2.35
C VAL A 104 6.03 11.28 3.59
N GLY A 105 5.70 10.68 4.75
CA GLY A 105 5.56 11.35 6.04
C GLY A 105 4.12 11.46 6.55
N PRO A 106 3.87 12.26 7.61
CA PRO A 106 2.54 12.40 8.21
C PRO A 106 1.60 13.24 7.34
N VAL A 107 0.50 12.66 6.85
CA VAL A 107 -0.49 13.36 6.01
C VAL A 107 -1.79 13.59 6.80
N GLU A 108 -2.25 14.84 6.90
CA GLU A 108 -3.59 15.13 7.43
C GLU A 108 -4.67 14.98 6.36
N VAL A 109 -5.54 13.97 6.53
CA VAL A 109 -6.68 13.70 5.64
C VAL A 109 -8.01 14.00 6.32
N ARG A 110 -8.99 14.44 5.52
CA ARG A 110 -10.38 14.62 5.94
C ARG A 110 -11.18 13.35 5.65
N VAL A 111 -11.45 12.57 6.69
CA VAL A 111 -12.23 11.32 6.57
C VAL A 111 -13.71 11.64 6.64
N PRO A 112 -14.51 11.27 5.62
CA PRO A 112 -15.96 11.50 5.64
C PRO A 112 -16.66 10.60 6.67
N ARG A 113 -17.85 11.01 7.10
CA ARG A 113 -18.66 10.26 8.06
C ARG A 113 -20.14 10.30 7.69
N ASP A 114 -20.87 9.29 8.13
CA ASP A 114 -22.31 9.22 8.01
C ASP A 114 -23.02 9.59 9.32
N THR A 115 -24.31 9.90 9.25
CA THR A 115 -25.14 10.25 10.41
C THR A 115 -25.44 9.02 11.26
N ALA A 116 -25.63 7.85 10.65
CA ALA A 116 -25.90 6.60 11.35
C ALA A 116 -24.66 5.98 12.02
N GLY A 117 -23.45 6.46 11.71
CA GLY A 117 -22.19 5.92 12.24
C GLY A 117 -21.81 4.54 11.72
N SER A 118 -22.53 4.06 10.69
CA SER A 118 -22.40 2.74 10.08
C SER A 118 -21.25 2.64 9.07
N PHE A 119 -20.71 3.78 8.61
CA PHE A 119 -19.65 3.79 7.61
C PHE A 119 -18.33 3.24 8.17
N GLU A 120 -17.74 2.25 7.49
CA GLU A 120 -16.46 1.64 7.84
C GLU A 120 -15.46 1.73 6.68
N PRO A 121 -14.63 2.78 6.62
CA PRO A 121 -13.68 2.98 5.53
C PRO A 121 -12.63 1.87 5.49
N GLN A 122 -12.26 1.43 4.28
CA GLN A 122 -11.31 0.32 4.09
C GLN A 122 -9.90 0.82 3.78
N ILE A 123 -9.76 1.87 2.98
CA ILE A 123 -8.47 2.48 2.63
C ILE A 123 -7.78 3.03 3.89
N VAL A 124 -8.53 3.74 4.74
CA VAL A 124 -8.04 4.31 6.00
C VAL A 124 -8.95 3.87 7.14
N LYS A 125 -8.70 2.67 7.67
CA LYS A 125 -9.58 2.05 8.68
C LYS A 125 -9.78 2.94 9.93
N LYS A 126 -10.91 2.74 10.62
CA LYS A 126 -11.17 3.42 11.91
C LYS A 126 -9.99 3.20 12.85
N ARG A 127 -9.51 4.29 13.47
CA ARG A 127 -8.36 4.31 14.40
C ARG A 127 -6.98 3.94 13.80
N GLN A 128 -6.90 3.51 12.54
CA GLN A 128 -5.62 3.21 11.88
C GLN A 128 -4.84 4.50 11.60
N ARG A 129 -3.72 4.74 12.28
CA ARG A 129 -2.88 5.93 12.07
C ARG A 129 -1.66 5.72 11.19
N ARG A 130 -1.44 4.50 10.70
CA ARG A 130 -0.27 4.13 9.89
C ARG A 130 -0.71 3.32 8.66
N LEU A 131 -0.18 3.65 7.49
CA LEU A 131 -0.34 2.84 6.28
C LEU A 131 0.82 1.83 6.14
N ALA A 132 0.60 0.79 5.34
CA ALA A 132 1.44 -0.42 5.28
C ALA A 132 2.92 -0.15 4.96
N GLY A 133 3.24 0.88 4.18
CA GLY A 133 4.62 1.18 3.78
C GLY A 133 5.59 1.45 4.94
N VAL A 134 5.09 1.93 6.09
CA VAL A 134 5.93 2.14 7.28
C VAL A 134 6.32 0.82 7.94
N ASP A 135 5.42 -0.15 7.98
CA ASP A 135 5.67 -1.45 8.61
C ASP A 135 6.77 -2.21 7.85
N GLU A 136 6.72 -2.23 6.51
CA GLU A 136 7.74 -2.86 5.66
C GLU A 136 9.12 -2.20 5.81
N MET A 137 9.14 -0.87 5.91
CA MET A 137 10.38 -0.12 6.13
C MET A 137 11.00 -0.44 7.49
N VAL A 138 10.18 -0.51 8.54
CA VAL A 138 10.62 -0.92 9.88
C VAL A 138 11.24 -2.33 9.82
N LEU A 139 10.59 -3.27 9.15
CA LEU A 139 11.10 -4.65 9.00
C LEU A 139 12.42 -4.69 8.24
N SER A 140 12.55 -3.93 7.15
CA SER A 140 13.79 -3.80 6.36
C SER A 140 14.94 -3.24 7.21
N LEU A 141 14.68 -2.18 7.99
CA LEU A 141 15.70 -1.59 8.87
C LEU A 141 16.09 -2.54 10.02
N SER A 142 15.12 -3.25 10.61
CA SER A 142 15.40 -4.28 11.60
C SER A 142 16.22 -5.43 11.02
N ALA A 143 15.92 -5.88 9.80
CA ALA A 143 16.68 -6.93 9.10
C ALA A 143 18.12 -6.49 8.77
N LYS A 144 18.35 -5.19 8.57
CA LYS A 144 19.69 -4.59 8.42
C LYS A 144 20.47 -4.45 9.73
N GLY A 145 19.86 -4.81 10.86
CA GLY A 145 20.52 -4.82 12.17
C GLY A 145 20.44 -3.51 12.94
N LEU A 146 19.60 -2.55 12.52
CA LEU A 146 19.39 -1.32 13.29
C LEU A 146 18.63 -1.63 14.58
N THR A 147 19.03 -0.98 15.67
CA THR A 147 18.32 -1.04 16.94
C THR A 147 16.98 -0.29 16.84
N HIS A 148 16.03 -0.64 17.72
CA HIS A 148 14.73 0.03 17.77
C HIS A 148 14.85 1.55 18.00
N GLY A 149 15.91 2.00 18.68
CA GLY A 149 16.19 3.42 18.87
C GLY A 149 16.67 4.11 17.59
N GLU A 150 17.58 3.47 16.85
CA GLU A 150 18.09 3.99 15.57
C GLU A 150 16.99 4.03 14.52
N ILE A 151 16.15 2.99 14.45
CA ILE A 151 14.98 2.97 13.55
C ILE A 151 14.04 4.13 13.87
N SER A 152 13.74 4.36 15.15
CA SER A 152 12.89 5.47 15.59
C SER A 152 13.48 6.82 15.17
N ALA A 153 14.78 7.03 15.40
CA ALA A 153 15.47 8.26 15.02
C ALA A 153 15.50 8.46 13.50
N HIS A 154 15.80 7.40 12.74
CA HIS A 154 15.82 7.44 11.28
C HIS A 154 14.46 7.77 10.69
N LEU A 155 13.38 7.22 11.25
CA LEU A 155 12.02 7.53 10.83
C LEU A 155 11.63 8.99 11.14
N ALA A 156 12.06 9.52 12.28
CA ALA A 156 11.84 10.91 12.63
C ALA A 156 12.62 11.87 11.71
N GLU A 157 13.88 11.57 11.43
CA GLU A 157 14.77 12.43 10.63
C GLU A 157 14.39 12.44 9.14
N VAL A 158 14.21 11.27 8.55
CA VAL A 158 14.01 11.15 7.09
C VAL A 158 12.55 11.39 6.70
N TYR A 159 11.61 10.99 7.55
CA TYR A 159 10.17 10.97 7.21
C TYR A 159 9.30 11.85 8.10
N GLY A 160 9.87 12.55 9.10
CA GLY A 160 9.09 13.33 10.06
C GLY A 160 8.15 12.46 10.91
N ALA A 161 8.45 11.17 11.02
CA ALA A 161 7.56 10.16 11.57
C ALA A 161 7.97 9.78 13.00
N GLU A 162 7.21 10.24 14.00
CA GLU A 162 7.43 9.79 15.38
C GLU A 162 6.88 8.38 15.59
N VAL A 163 7.78 7.39 15.53
CA VAL A 163 7.45 5.98 15.79
C VAL A 163 8.12 5.53 17.09
N SER A 164 7.30 5.13 18.06
CA SER A 164 7.78 4.65 19.36
C SER A 164 8.49 3.30 19.25
N LYS A 165 9.46 3.03 20.14
CA LYS A 165 10.12 1.71 20.23
C LYS A 165 9.13 0.56 20.43
N GLN A 166 8.06 0.80 21.19
CA GLN A 166 6.99 -0.18 21.38
C GLN A 166 6.28 -0.50 20.06
N THR A 167 6.03 0.51 19.23
CA THR A 167 5.45 0.30 17.89
C THR A 167 6.36 -0.58 17.04
N ILE A 168 7.67 -0.30 17.03
CA ILE A 168 8.65 -1.07 16.26
C ILE A 168 8.63 -2.53 16.72
N SER A 169 8.67 -2.79 18.03
CA SER A 169 8.54 -4.14 18.59
C SER A 169 7.26 -4.83 18.10
N THR A 170 6.11 -4.15 18.20
CA THR A 170 4.84 -4.73 17.73
C THR A 170 4.84 -5.02 16.23
N ILE A 171 5.55 -4.24 15.40
CA ILE A 171 5.68 -4.50 13.96
C ILE A 171 6.55 -5.73 13.73
N THR A 172 7.71 -5.81 14.39
CA THR A 172 8.61 -6.97 14.26
C THR A 172 7.97 -8.25 14.77
N ASP A 173 7.13 -8.17 15.81
CA ASP A 173 6.43 -9.32 16.38
C ASP A 173 5.45 -9.95 15.38
N LYS A 174 4.89 -9.18 14.43
CA LYS A 174 4.00 -9.72 13.39
C LYS A 174 4.69 -10.73 12.46
N VAL A 175 6.02 -10.68 12.35
CA VAL A 175 6.79 -11.61 11.51
C VAL A 175 7.05 -12.93 12.22
N MET A 176 6.83 -13.01 13.54
CA MET A 176 7.04 -14.23 14.32
C MET A 176 6.17 -15.39 13.83
N ASP A 177 4.93 -15.11 13.41
CA ASP A 177 4.04 -16.13 12.85
C ASP A 177 4.61 -16.69 11.54
N GLY A 178 5.12 -15.82 10.66
CA GLY A 178 5.80 -16.22 9.43
C GLY A 178 7.13 -16.95 9.69
N MET A 179 7.83 -16.63 10.78
CA MET A 179 9.03 -17.35 11.21
C MET A 179 8.69 -18.78 11.64
N ALA A 180 7.59 -18.98 12.37
CA ALA A 180 7.13 -20.30 12.78
C ALA A 180 6.69 -21.13 11.57
N GLU A 181 6.00 -20.54 10.60
CA GLU A 181 5.66 -21.20 9.34
C GLU A 181 6.92 -21.59 8.55
N TRP A 182 7.89 -20.69 8.44
CA TRP A 182 9.17 -20.96 7.77
C TRP A 182 9.97 -22.07 8.45
N GLN A 183 10.02 -22.10 9.79
CA GLN A 183 10.71 -23.15 10.56
C GLN A 183 10.06 -24.53 10.38
N ASN A 184 8.75 -24.58 10.15
CA ASN A 184 8.00 -25.84 9.99
C ASN A 184 7.70 -26.18 8.53
N ARG A 185 8.26 -25.42 7.57
CA ARG A 185 8.03 -25.66 6.14
C ARG A 185 8.50 -27.06 5.73
N PRO A 186 7.81 -27.73 4.81
CA PRO A 186 8.26 -29.04 4.32
C PRO A 186 9.62 -28.88 3.63
N LEU A 187 10.55 -29.78 3.96
CA LEU A 187 11.87 -29.84 3.35
C LEU A 187 11.90 -30.87 2.23
N ASP A 188 12.85 -30.70 1.31
CA ASP A 188 13.12 -31.70 0.28
C ASP A 188 13.58 -33.04 0.85
N ARG A 189 13.33 -34.11 0.10
CA ARG A 189 13.64 -35.48 0.51
C ARG A 189 15.14 -35.75 0.63
N VAL A 190 15.97 -35.06 -0.17
CA VAL A 190 17.40 -35.34 -0.29
C VAL A 190 18.18 -34.03 -0.41
N TYR A 191 19.18 -33.87 0.46
CA TYR A 191 20.18 -32.81 0.37
C TYR A 191 21.57 -33.44 0.24
N PRO A 192 22.28 -33.25 -0.88
CA PRO A 192 23.61 -33.82 -1.10
C PRO A 192 24.66 -33.40 -0.06
N VAL A 193 24.59 -32.16 0.43
CA VAL A 193 25.56 -31.60 1.38
C VAL A 193 24.84 -30.79 2.46
N LEU A 194 25.28 -30.96 3.70
CA LEU A 194 24.80 -30.21 4.88
C LEU A 194 25.97 -29.55 5.60
N PHE A 195 25.77 -28.30 6.00
CA PHE A 195 26.64 -27.51 6.85
C PHE A 195 25.90 -27.20 8.15
N VAL A 196 26.57 -27.44 9.27
CA VAL A 196 26.08 -27.07 10.60
C VAL A 196 27.09 -26.13 11.22
N ASP A 197 26.65 -24.93 11.56
CA ASP A 197 27.48 -23.91 12.21
C ASP A 197 26.83 -23.47 13.53
N ALA A 198 27.64 -22.92 14.44
CA ALA A 198 27.21 -22.45 15.75
C ALA A 198 27.70 -21.03 16.02
N ILE A 199 26.76 -20.09 16.16
CA ILE A 199 27.04 -18.69 16.46
C ILE A 199 26.74 -18.43 17.94
N ASN A 200 27.75 -18.04 18.71
CA ASN A 200 27.56 -17.72 20.13
C ASN A 200 27.04 -16.29 20.31
N VAL A 201 25.82 -16.15 20.83
CA VAL A 201 25.18 -14.87 21.08
C VAL A 201 24.87 -14.69 22.57
N LYS A 202 24.99 -13.46 23.08
CA LYS A 202 24.62 -13.12 24.45
C LYS A 202 23.11 -12.96 24.54
N ILE A 203 22.43 -13.92 25.15
CA ILE A 203 20.98 -13.92 25.33
C ILE A 203 20.66 -13.72 26.82
N ARG A 204 19.64 -12.91 27.11
CA ARG A 204 19.12 -12.71 28.46
C ARG A 204 17.94 -13.64 28.70
N ASP A 205 18.08 -14.54 29.66
CA ASP A 205 17.02 -15.43 30.12
C ASP A 205 17.19 -15.62 31.64
N GLY A 206 16.62 -14.67 32.39
CA GLY A 206 16.95 -14.41 33.80
C GLY A 206 18.34 -13.79 34.01
N LYS A 207 19.38 -14.44 33.48
CA LYS A 207 20.77 -13.96 33.43
C LYS A 207 21.26 -13.84 31.99
N VAL A 208 22.21 -12.92 31.76
CA VAL A 208 22.87 -12.80 30.45
C VAL A 208 23.95 -13.89 30.36
N ALA A 209 23.84 -14.77 29.37
CA ALA A 209 24.82 -15.83 29.13
C ALA A 209 25.09 -15.96 27.62
N ASN A 210 26.28 -16.44 27.27
CA ASN A 210 26.56 -16.88 25.90
C ASN A 210 25.77 -18.16 25.64
N ARG A 211 24.94 -18.15 24.60
CA ARG A 211 24.21 -19.32 24.11
C ARG A 211 24.59 -19.55 22.64
N PRO A 212 24.89 -20.80 22.24
CA PRO A 212 25.09 -21.12 20.84
C PRO A 212 23.73 -21.14 20.13
N ILE A 213 23.67 -20.52 18.97
CA ILE A 213 22.57 -20.65 18.01
C ILE A 213 23.11 -21.50 16.85
N TYR A 214 22.45 -22.61 16.57
CA TYR A 214 22.84 -23.53 15.51
C TYR A 214 22.12 -23.17 14.21
N VAL A 215 22.89 -23.03 13.13
CA VAL A 215 22.36 -22.78 11.79
C VAL A 215 22.66 -24.00 10.94
N VAL A 216 21.63 -24.58 10.33
CA VAL A 216 21.79 -25.67 9.36
C VAL A 216 21.52 -25.12 7.97
N MET A 217 22.52 -25.24 7.10
CA MET A 217 22.46 -24.84 5.70
C MET A 217 22.72 -26.06 4.82
N ALA A 218 21.98 -26.20 3.73
CA ALA A 218 22.11 -27.30 2.79
C ALA A 218 22.41 -26.79 1.38
N VAL A 219 22.97 -27.67 0.56
CA VAL A 219 22.95 -27.51 -0.90
C VAL A 219 21.87 -28.44 -1.44
N THR A 220 20.97 -27.92 -2.26
CA THR A 220 19.92 -28.68 -2.94
C THR A 220 20.49 -29.53 -4.07
N VAL A 221 19.68 -30.43 -4.64
CA VAL A 221 20.06 -31.20 -5.84
C VAL A 221 20.33 -30.32 -7.05
N ASP A 222 19.75 -29.12 -7.10
CA ASP A 222 19.94 -28.12 -8.15
C ASP A 222 21.21 -27.26 -7.93
N GLY A 223 21.95 -27.51 -6.84
CA GLY A 223 23.16 -26.77 -6.49
C GLY A 223 22.91 -25.41 -5.81
N THR A 224 21.67 -25.11 -5.43
CA THR A 224 21.33 -23.88 -4.69
C THR A 224 21.58 -24.07 -3.19
N ARG A 225 21.99 -23.00 -2.49
CA ARG A 225 22.15 -23.02 -1.04
C ARG A 225 20.84 -22.58 -0.38
N ASP A 226 20.38 -23.33 0.61
CA ASP A 226 19.19 -23.00 1.39
C ASP A 226 19.45 -23.19 2.89
N ILE A 227 18.84 -22.35 3.73
CA ILE A 227 18.91 -22.47 5.19
C ILE A 227 17.75 -23.37 5.63
N LEU A 228 18.04 -24.54 6.19
CA LEU A 228 17.01 -25.49 6.61
C LEU A 228 16.38 -25.12 7.94
N GLY A 229 17.13 -24.45 8.81
CA GLY A 229 16.61 -24.00 10.08
C GLY A 229 17.66 -23.35 10.97
N ILE A 230 17.15 -22.77 12.06
CA ILE A 230 17.90 -22.08 13.10
C ILE A 230 17.35 -22.56 14.44
N TRP A 231 18.22 -23.05 15.34
CA TRP A 231 17.88 -23.61 16.65
C TRP A 231 18.68 -22.97 17.78
#